data_AF-A0A0V8QBT7-F1
#
_entry.id   AF-A0A0V8QBT7-F1
#
_cell.length_a   1.000
_cell.length_b   1.000
_cell.length_c   1.000
_cell.angle_alpha   90.00
_cell.angle_beta   90.00
_cell.angle_gamma   90.00
#
_symmetry.space_group_name_H-M   'P 1'
#
loop_
_entity.id
_entity.type
_entity.pdbx_description
1 polymer ?
#
loop_
_entity_poly.entity_id
_entity_poly.type
_entity_poly.pdbx_seq_one_letter_code
_entity_poly.pdbx_strand_id
1 'polypeptide(L)'
;MMDKVPHFSTFGKNYTRRFKDTDLFEQIFSHILMECYKFKLVDPAEVFVDSTHVKARANNKKMQKRIAHEEALFYEELLKKEINEDREAHGKKPLKGKDDKDDDDNDSTPSAGGDPKEFTNDIPKDTKTIKCSTTDSESGWFRKGEHKNVFAYAIETACDKNGWILGYTINPGNQHDSRTFKGLYDKIKDIGIETLVADAGYKTPAIAKLLIDDGMKPLLPYKRPMTKDGFFKKYEYVYDEYYDCYICPNNQVLTYRTTNRNGYREYKSCGAVCGECPYLSQCTESRDHVKTVTRHI
;
A
#
# COMPACT_ATOMS: atom_id res chain seq x y z
N MET A 1 -17.00 47.26 3.05
CA MET A 1 -16.54 46.19 3.96
C MET A 1 -15.89 46.83 5.18
N MET A 2 -16.63 46.96 6.28
CA MET A 2 -16.16 47.54 7.56
C MET A 2 -16.19 46.50 8.69
N ASP A 3 -16.47 45.24 8.37
CA ASP A 3 -16.57 44.20 9.39
C ASP A 3 -15.19 43.84 9.95
N LYS A 4 -15.14 43.74 11.27
CA LYS A 4 -13.95 43.35 12.00
C LYS A 4 -13.61 41.90 11.62
N VAL A 5 -12.38 41.66 11.15
CA VAL A 5 -11.90 40.32 10.78
C VAL A 5 -12.15 39.36 11.95
N PRO A 6 -12.90 38.27 11.75
CA PRO A 6 -13.18 37.31 12.80
C PRO A 6 -11.87 36.75 13.37
N HIS A 7 -11.80 36.63 14.70
CA HIS A 7 -10.67 35.96 15.33
C HIS A 7 -10.56 34.52 14.81
N PHE A 8 -9.34 34.03 14.51
CA PHE A 8 -9.12 32.72 13.87
C PHE A 8 -9.80 31.55 14.60
N SER A 9 -9.91 31.62 15.93
CA SER A 9 -10.57 30.60 16.75
C SER A 9 -12.10 30.53 16.58
N THR A 10 -12.71 31.53 15.94
CA THR A 10 -14.15 31.58 15.66
C THR A 10 -14.55 30.41 14.76
N PHE A 11 -13.78 30.16 13.69
CA PHE A 11 -14.04 29.05 12.78
C PHE A 11 -13.91 27.69 13.50
N GLY A 12 -12.84 27.50 14.27
CA GLY A 12 -12.65 26.26 15.04
C GLY A 12 -13.77 26.00 16.05
N LYS A 13 -14.21 27.04 16.77
CA LYS A 13 -15.33 26.91 17.72
C LYS A 13 -16.66 26.62 17.02
N ASN A 14 -16.93 27.24 15.88
CA ASN A 14 -18.14 26.98 15.11
C ASN A 14 -18.15 25.58 14.50
N TYR A 15 -16.99 25.08 14.07
CA TYR A 15 -16.82 23.69 13.64
C TYR A 15 -17.26 22.71 14.73
N THR A 16 -16.78 22.88 15.96
CA THR A 16 -17.11 21.95 17.06
C THR A 16 -18.53 22.12 17.61
N ARG A 17 -19.14 23.31 17.45
CA ARG A 17 -20.44 23.63 18.09
C ARG A 17 -21.62 23.58 17.14
N ARG A 18 -21.51 24.27 16.00
CA ARG A 18 -22.63 24.55 15.08
C ARG A 18 -22.62 23.62 13.87
N PHE A 19 -21.44 23.29 13.37
CA PHE A 19 -21.27 22.50 12.15
C PHE A 19 -20.76 21.09 12.44
N LYS A 20 -20.71 20.72 13.71
CA LYS A 20 -20.33 19.38 14.13
C LYS A 20 -21.36 18.41 13.55
N ASP A 21 -20.87 17.32 12.96
CA ASP A 21 -21.69 16.28 12.35
C ASP A 21 -22.53 16.77 11.15
N THR A 22 -22.13 17.90 10.54
CA THR A 22 -22.70 18.41 9.27
C THR A 22 -21.70 18.30 8.14
N ASP A 23 -22.19 18.16 6.92
CA ASP A 23 -21.44 18.12 5.65
C ASP A 23 -21.39 19.50 4.95
N LEU A 24 -21.78 20.58 5.65
CA LEU A 24 -21.93 21.92 5.06
C LEU A 24 -20.69 22.39 4.29
N PHE A 25 -19.48 22.13 4.81
CA PHE A 25 -18.24 22.53 4.13
C PHE A 25 -17.99 21.73 2.86
N GLU A 26 -18.36 20.44 2.85
CA GLU A 26 -18.29 19.60 1.66
C GLU A 26 -19.32 20.03 0.61
N GLN A 27 -20.52 20.43 1.04
CA GLN A 27 -21.53 21.03 0.16
C GLN A 27 -21.05 22.35 -0.46
N ILE A 28 -20.45 23.25 0.34
CA ILE A 28 -19.88 24.50 -0.16
C ILE A 28 -18.75 24.22 -1.16
N PHE A 29 -17.83 23.31 -0.83
CA PHE A 29 -16.76 22.90 -1.71
C PHE A 29 -17.30 22.36 -3.05
N SER A 30 -18.25 21.41 -2.98
CA SER A 30 -18.87 20.80 -4.15
C SER A 30 -19.58 21.85 -5.01
N HIS A 31 -20.28 22.80 -4.40
CA HIS A 31 -20.95 23.87 -5.13
C HIS A 31 -19.97 24.78 -5.88
N ILE A 32 -18.87 25.18 -5.22
CA ILE A 32 -17.82 25.99 -5.86
C ILE A 32 -17.19 25.20 -7.02
N LEU A 33 -16.85 23.93 -6.80
CA LEU A 33 -16.25 23.09 -7.82
C LEU A 33 -17.17 22.92 -9.04
N MET A 34 -18.48 22.73 -8.82
CA MET A 34 -19.48 22.66 -9.88
C MET A 34 -19.57 23.94 -10.70
N GLU A 35 -19.50 25.11 -10.06
CA GLU A 35 -19.44 26.38 -10.80
C GLU A 35 -18.13 26.47 -11.61
N CYS A 36 -16.98 26.03 -11.06
CA CYS A 36 -15.73 25.98 -11.81
C CYS A 36 -15.81 25.08 -13.05
N TYR A 37 -16.48 23.92 -12.95
CA TYR A 37 -16.77 23.06 -14.10
C TYR A 37 -17.65 23.76 -15.14
N LYS A 38 -18.73 24.42 -14.69
CA LYS A 38 -19.66 25.15 -15.56
C LYS A 38 -18.97 26.27 -16.34
N PHE A 39 -18.01 26.95 -15.73
CA PHE A 39 -17.17 27.96 -16.39
C PHE A 39 -15.95 27.39 -17.12
N LYS A 40 -15.83 26.06 -17.23
CA LYS A 40 -14.73 25.35 -17.91
C LYS A 40 -13.34 25.72 -17.38
N LEU A 41 -13.25 25.97 -16.07
CA LEU A 41 -12.00 26.26 -15.39
C LEU A 41 -11.26 24.98 -14.97
N VAL A 42 -11.97 23.85 -14.94
CA VAL A 42 -11.46 22.55 -14.51
C VAL A 42 -11.30 21.63 -15.72
N ASP A 43 -10.16 20.94 -15.79
CA ASP A 43 -9.92 19.88 -16.76
C ASP A 43 -9.66 18.54 -16.04
N PRO A 44 -10.65 17.63 -15.98
CA PRO A 44 -10.52 16.38 -15.22
C PRO A 44 -9.69 15.31 -15.94
N ALA A 45 -9.25 15.53 -17.19
CA ALA A 45 -8.57 14.48 -17.96
C ALA A 45 -7.24 14.04 -17.32
N GLU A 46 -6.51 14.98 -16.72
CA GLU A 46 -5.25 14.74 -16.02
C GLU A 46 -5.38 15.13 -14.55
N VAL A 47 -5.37 14.14 -13.66
CA VAL A 47 -5.50 14.33 -12.21
C VAL A 47 -4.21 13.97 -11.50
N PHE A 48 -3.76 14.89 -10.63
CA PHE A 48 -2.57 14.76 -9.80
C PHE A 48 -2.98 14.46 -8.37
N VAL A 49 -2.45 13.39 -7.79
CA VAL A 49 -2.71 12.98 -6.41
C VAL A 49 -1.43 13.08 -5.60
N ASP A 50 -1.50 13.81 -4.49
CA ASP A 50 -0.40 13.96 -3.53
C ASP A 50 -0.94 14.04 -2.09
N SER A 51 -0.10 13.65 -1.14
CA SER A 51 -0.40 13.67 0.30
C SER A 51 0.54 14.62 1.03
N THR A 52 -0.03 15.53 1.81
CA THR A 52 0.74 16.49 2.62
C THR A 52 0.50 16.25 4.11
N HIS A 53 1.59 16.04 4.86
CA HIS A 53 1.51 15.93 6.32
C HIS A 53 1.41 17.30 7.01
N VAL A 54 0.26 17.56 7.62
CA VAL A 54 0.01 18.75 8.45
C VAL A 54 0.13 18.39 9.92
N LYS A 55 0.92 19.16 10.66
CA LYS A 55 1.12 18.94 12.10
C LYS A 55 -0.18 19.20 12.86
N ALA A 56 -0.63 18.21 13.65
CA ALA A 56 -1.78 18.35 14.53
C ALA A 56 -1.46 19.30 15.70
N ARG A 57 -2.47 19.99 16.22
CA ARG A 57 -2.34 20.83 17.42
C ARG A 57 -2.44 19.98 18.70
N ALA A 58 -1.70 18.90 18.74
CA ALA A 58 -1.68 17.94 19.83
C ALA A 58 -0.38 18.06 20.64
N ASN A 59 -0.46 17.79 21.94
CA ASN A 59 0.73 17.76 22.78
C ASN A 59 1.46 16.43 22.62
N ASN A 60 2.66 16.44 22.03
CA ASN A 60 3.46 15.24 21.80
C ASN A 60 3.82 14.46 23.07
N LYS A 61 3.76 15.07 24.26
CA LYS A 61 4.02 14.37 25.54
C LYS A 61 2.77 13.72 26.13
N LYS A 62 1.57 14.11 25.67
CA LYS A 62 0.29 13.57 26.13
C LYS A 62 -0.19 12.49 25.16
N MET A 63 0.32 11.28 25.35
CA MET A 63 -0.02 10.12 24.52
C MET A 63 -0.23 8.87 25.36
N GLN A 64 -1.06 7.99 24.83
CA GLN A 64 -1.31 6.66 25.37
C GLN A 64 -1.07 5.62 24.29
N LYS A 65 -0.62 4.44 24.70
CA LYS A 65 -0.53 3.29 23.81
C LYS A 65 -1.93 2.69 23.65
N ARG A 66 -2.38 2.54 22.41
CA ARG A 66 -3.62 1.82 22.09
C ARG A 66 -3.28 0.65 21.18
N ILE A 67 -3.95 -0.46 21.41
CA ILE A 67 -3.96 -1.59 20.49
C ILE A 67 -4.87 -1.15 19.34
N ALA A 68 -4.31 -1.03 18.15
CA ALA A 68 -5.08 -0.81 16.94
C ALA A 68 -5.02 -2.07 16.09
N HIS A 69 -6.16 -2.43 15.52
CA HIS A 69 -6.19 -3.42 14.46
C HIS A 69 -5.48 -2.84 13.25
N GLU A 70 -4.62 -3.62 12.62
CA GLU A 70 -4.08 -3.25 11.33
C GLU A 70 -5.25 -3.28 10.34
N GLU A 71 -5.62 -2.11 9.81
CA GLU A 71 -6.62 -2.03 8.74
C GLU A 71 -6.13 -2.88 7.56
N ALA A 72 -6.99 -3.82 7.14
CA ALA A 72 -6.74 -4.64 5.98
C ALA A 72 -6.56 -3.73 4.76
N LEU A 73 -5.67 -4.11 3.85
CA LEU A 73 -5.62 -3.41 2.55
C LEU A 73 -6.98 -3.61 1.89
N PHE A 74 -7.56 -2.55 1.31
CA PHE A 74 -8.86 -2.64 0.61
C PHE A 74 -8.88 -3.72 -0.49
N TYR A 75 -7.70 -4.14 -0.94
CA TYR A 75 -7.47 -5.14 -1.97
C TYR A 75 -7.02 -6.51 -1.41
N GLU A 76 -6.85 -6.67 -0.10
CA GLU A 76 -6.29 -7.91 0.46
C GLU A 76 -7.13 -9.15 0.14
N GLU A 77 -8.46 -9.03 0.19
CA GLU A 77 -9.39 -10.10 -0.13
C GLU A 77 -9.35 -10.47 -1.61
N LEU A 78 -9.34 -9.45 -2.49
CA LEU A 78 -9.19 -9.62 -3.94
C LEU A 78 -7.87 -10.30 -4.29
N LEU A 79 -6.76 -9.84 -3.70
CA LEU A 79 -5.44 -10.43 -3.88
C LEU A 79 -5.40 -11.89 -3.42
N LYS A 80 -5.99 -12.20 -2.26
CA LYS A 80 -6.07 -13.59 -1.77
C LYS A 80 -6.84 -14.47 -2.74
N LYS A 81 -7.96 -13.98 -3.28
CA LYS A 81 -8.76 -14.69 -4.27
C LYS A 81 -7.93 -14.98 -5.53
N GLU A 82 -7.27 -13.98 -6.08
CA GLU A 82 -6.43 -14.12 -7.29
C GLU A 82 -5.23 -15.04 -7.07
N ILE A 83 -4.57 -14.95 -5.91
CA ILE A 83 -3.50 -15.89 -5.55
C ILE A 83 -4.03 -17.33 -5.53
N ASN A 84 -5.22 -17.55 -4.98
CA ASN A 84 -5.78 -18.89 -4.90
C ASN A 84 -6.22 -19.41 -6.27
N GLU A 85 -6.86 -18.59 -7.10
CA GLU A 85 -7.20 -18.91 -8.49
C GLU A 85 -5.95 -19.25 -9.31
N ASP A 86 -4.89 -18.44 -9.19
CA ASP A 86 -3.61 -18.70 -9.84
C ASP A 86 -2.98 -20.01 -9.35
N ARG A 87 -2.98 -20.26 -8.03
CA ARG A 87 -2.45 -21.52 -7.47
C ARG A 87 -3.23 -22.72 -7.96
N GLU A 88 -4.55 -22.64 -8.01
CA GLU A 88 -5.42 -23.71 -8.51
C GLU A 88 -5.14 -24.02 -9.98
N ALA A 89 -4.99 -22.98 -10.82
CA ALA A 89 -4.60 -23.14 -12.23
C ALA A 89 -3.26 -23.86 -12.40
N HIS A 90 -2.33 -23.71 -11.44
CA HIS A 90 -1.04 -24.40 -11.42
C HIS A 90 -1.04 -25.71 -10.59
N GLY A 91 -2.21 -26.24 -10.22
CA GLY A 91 -2.36 -27.49 -9.48
C GLY A 91 -1.84 -27.43 -8.04
N LYS A 92 -1.78 -26.24 -7.44
CA LYS A 92 -1.33 -26.00 -6.06
C LYS A 92 -2.54 -25.79 -5.14
N LYS A 93 -2.43 -26.26 -3.91
CA LYS A 93 -3.45 -26.02 -2.87
C LYS A 93 -3.52 -24.52 -2.51
N PRO A 94 -4.70 -24.01 -2.12
CA PRO A 94 -4.85 -22.66 -1.56
C PRO A 94 -3.88 -22.39 -0.41
N LEU A 95 -3.53 -21.13 -0.19
CA LEU A 95 -2.72 -20.78 0.98
C LEU A 95 -3.59 -20.89 2.24
N LYS A 96 -3.09 -21.58 3.28
CA LYS A 96 -3.70 -21.56 4.62
C LYS A 96 -3.84 -20.10 5.10
N GLY A 97 -4.88 -19.81 5.88
CA GLY A 97 -5.10 -18.53 6.53
C GLY A 97 -3.93 -18.13 7.43
N LYS A 98 -3.92 -16.87 7.89
CA LYS A 98 -3.00 -16.48 8.96
C LYS A 98 -3.40 -17.11 10.31
N ASP A 99 -4.68 -17.40 10.48
CA ASP A 99 -5.28 -17.93 11.70
C ASP A 99 -5.18 -19.47 11.79
N ASP A 100 -5.08 -20.17 10.65
CA ASP A 100 -4.97 -21.63 10.59
C ASP A 100 -3.56 -22.17 10.94
N LYS A 101 -2.71 -21.36 11.58
CA LYS A 101 -1.31 -21.73 11.91
C LYS A 101 -1.15 -22.41 13.26
N ASP A 102 -2.23 -22.64 13.99
CA ASP A 102 -2.15 -23.14 15.37
C ASP A 102 -2.40 -24.67 15.49
N ASP A 103 -2.57 -25.42 14.39
CA ASP A 103 -2.97 -26.85 14.44
C ASP A 103 -2.05 -27.86 13.71
N ASP A 104 -0.81 -27.52 13.33
CA ASP A 104 0.11 -28.52 12.74
C ASP A 104 1.56 -28.34 13.23
N ASP A 105 1.79 -28.51 14.53
CA ASP A 105 3.08 -29.00 15.07
C ASP A 105 2.83 -30.37 15.70
N ASN A 106 2.69 -31.39 14.86
CA ASN A 106 2.83 -32.78 15.27
C ASN A 106 3.85 -33.47 14.36
N ASP A 107 5.12 -33.08 14.54
CA ASP A 107 6.22 -33.99 14.25
C ASP A 107 6.79 -34.50 15.58
N SER A 108 6.89 -35.82 15.66
CA SER A 108 7.01 -36.58 16.90
C SER A 108 8.45 -36.60 17.40
N THR A 109 8.68 -36.17 18.65
CA THR A 109 9.75 -36.72 19.51
C THR A 109 9.38 -36.54 21.00
N PRO A 110 9.37 -37.60 21.82
CA PRO A 110 9.04 -37.49 23.24
C PRO A 110 10.30 -37.19 24.06
N SER A 111 10.29 -36.11 24.86
CA SER A 111 11.12 -36.03 26.05
C SER A 111 10.45 -35.20 27.13
N ALA A 112 10.30 -35.87 28.26
CA ALA A 112 9.62 -35.43 29.46
C ALA A 112 10.41 -34.33 30.21
N GLY A 113 9.66 -33.48 30.90
CA GLY A 113 10.19 -32.51 31.88
C GLY A 113 9.32 -31.27 31.94
N GLY A 114 8.29 -31.29 32.79
CA GLY A 114 7.36 -30.19 32.95
C GLY A 114 7.87 -29.12 33.93
N ASP A 115 7.50 -27.87 33.65
CA ASP A 115 7.35 -26.78 34.61
C ASP A 115 6.24 -25.82 34.12
N PRO A 116 5.58 -25.06 35.02
CA PRO A 116 4.18 -24.63 34.86
C PRO A 116 3.98 -23.41 33.95
N LYS A 117 2.83 -23.44 33.25
CA LYS A 117 2.25 -22.39 32.38
C LYS A 117 2.48 -20.95 32.87
N GLU A 118 3.41 -20.24 32.24
CA GLU A 118 3.35 -18.78 32.19
C GLU A 118 2.27 -18.36 31.19
N PHE A 119 1.39 -17.47 31.63
CA PHE A 119 0.36 -16.83 30.81
C PHE A 119 1.02 -16.11 29.61
N THR A 120 0.95 -16.70 28.42
CA THR A 120 1.29 -16.00 27.19
C THR A 120 0.22 -14.96 26.92
N ASN A 121 0.62 -13.69 26.89
CA ASN A 121 -0.23 -12.62 26.40
C ASN A 121 -0.46 -12.84 24.90
N ASP A 122 -1.56 -13.51 24.57
CA ASP A 122 -2.01 -13.69 23.19
C ASP A 122 -2.45 -12.35 22.62
N ILE A 123 -1.48 -11.58 22.13
CA ILE A 123 -1.72 -10.40 21.30
C ILE A 123 -2.10 -10.94 19.92
N PRO A 124 -3.31 -10.65 19.39
CA PRO A 124 -3.69 -11.08 18.05
C PRO A 124 -2.67 -10.58 17.02
N LYS A 125 -2.24 -11.45 16.10
CA LYS A 125 -1.16 -11.20 15.12
C LYS A 125 -1.41 -9.99 14.20
N ASP A 126 -2.65 -9.51 14.11
CA ASP A 126 -3.03 -8.31 13.33
C ASP A 126 -3.22 -7.05 14.19
N THR A 127 -2.69 -7.03 15.42
CA THR A 127 -2.74 -5.84 16.28
C THR A 127 -1.38 -5.18 16.45
N LYS A 128 -1.33 -3.86 16.23
CA LYS A 128 -0.14 -3.04 16.47
C LYS A 128 -0.41 -2.07 17.59
N THR A 129 0.57 -1.93 18.47
CA THR A 129 0.54 -0.89 19.49
C THR A 129 0.88 0.45 18.85
N ILE A 130 -0.12 1.33 18.71
CA ILE A 130 0.05 2.68 18.18
C ILE A 130 0.05 3.73 19.30
N LYS A 131 0.73 4.85 19.05
CA LYS A 131 0.68 6.01 19.93
C LYS A 131 -0.52 6.87 19.53
N CYS A 132 -1.47 7.03 20.44
CA CYS A 132 -2.66 7.87 20.26
C CYS A 132 -2.54 9.10 21.17
N SER A 133 -2.82 10.29 20.65
CA SER A 133 -2.85 11.49 21.49
C SER A 133 -4.08 11.48 22.38
N THR A 134 -3.94 11.96 23.62
CA THR A 134 -5.10 12.17 24.50
C THR A 134 -5.81 13.50 24.25
N THR A 135 -5.21 14.41 23.49
CA THR A 135 -5.81 15.70 23.11
C THR A 135 -6.43 15.71 21.72
N ASP A 136 -5.99 14.81 20.85
CA ASP A 136 -6.45 14.69 19.47
C ASP A 136 -6.30 13.25 18.96
N SER A 137 -7.30 12.41 19.23
CA SER A 137 -7.22 10.97 18.97
C SER A 137 -7.23 10.58 17.49
N GLU A 138 -7.65 11.49 16.60
CA GLU A 138 -7.72 11.28 15.15
C GLU A 138 -6.36 11.54 14.47
N SER A 139 -5.45 12.22 15.16
CA SER A 139 -4.09 12.45 14.67
C SER A 139 -3.20 11.22 14.76
N GLY A 140 -2.37 11.02 13.74
CA GLY A 140 -1.42 9.92 13.65
C GLY A 140 -0.02 10.29 14.14
N TRP A 141 0.66 9.37 14.83
CA TRP A 141 2.05 9.58 15.25
C TRP A 141 3.02 9.44 14.06
N PHE A 142 3.57 10.57 13.62
CA PHE A 142 4.38 10.68 12.41
C PHE A 142 5.83 11.12 12.70
N ARG A 143 6.78 10.58 11.94
CA ARG A 143 8.19 10.98 11.99
C ARG A 143 8.48 11.95 10.83
N LYS A 144 8.57 13.24 11.14
CA LYS A 144 8.92 14.31 10.19
C LYS A 144 10.43 14.46 10.07
N GLY A 145 11.00 13.96 8.98
CA GLY A 145 12.44 13.94 8.75
C GLY A 145 13.19 13.08 9.78
N GLU A 146 14.48 13.32 9.96
CA GLU A 146 15.29 12.43 10.81
C GLU A 146 15.06 12.62 12.32
N HIS A 147 14.71 13.83 12.76
CA HIS A 147 14.83 14.21 14.18
C HIS A 147 13.53 14.60 14.89
N LYS A 148 12.37 14.63 14.22
CA LYS A 148 11.14 15.14 14.83
C LYS A 148 9.99 14.14 14.73
N ASN A 149 9.48 13.72 15.87
CA ASN A 149 8.23 12.97 15.96
C ASN A 149 7.11 13.92 16.40
N VAL A 150 6.01 13.93 15.65
CA VAL A 150 4.87 14.80 15.89
C VAL A 150 3.58 14.02 15.61
N PHE A 151 2.49 14.42 16.26
CA PHE A 151 1.17 14.07 15.77
C PHE A 151 0.85 14.88 14.51
N ALA A 152 0.32 14.22 13.48
CA ALA A 152 0.02 14.82 12.19
C ALA A 152 -1.20 14.19 11.54
N TYR A 153 -1.74 14.90 10.55
CA TYR A 153 -2.71 14.42 9.58
C TYR A 153 -2.03 14.32 8.22
N ALA A 154 -2.35 13.29 7.45
CA ALA A 154 -2.05 13.20 6.03
C ALA A 154 -3.27 13.73 5.27
N ILE A 155 -3.11 14.87 4.60
CA ILE A 155 -4.15 15.44 3.74
C ILE A 155 -3.84 14.99 2.33
N GLU A 156 -4.68 14.09 1.82
CA GLU A 156 -4.58 13.59 0.46
C GLU A 156 -5.47 14.44 -0.43
N THR A 157 -4.92 14.96 -1.53
CA THR A 157 -5.63 15.86 -2.44
C THR A 157 -5.47 15.41 -3.87
N ALA A 158 -6.58 15.49 -4.63
CA ALA A 158 -6.59 15.34 -6.07
C ALA A 158 -6.81 16.71 -6.72
N CYS A 159 -5.95 17.06 -7.68
CA CYS A 159 -6.04 18.33 -8.40
C CYS A 159 -5.90 18.16 -9.91
N ASP A 160 -6.51 19.07 -10.67
CA ASP A 160 -6.29 19.15 -12.11
C ASP A 160 -4.95 19.82 -12.46
N LYS A 161 -4.62 19.84 -13.75
CA LYS A 161 -3.42 20.51 -14.28
C LYS A 161 -3.38 22.03 -14.05
N ASN A 162 -4.52 22.66 -13.75
CA ASN A 162 -4.62 24.09 -13.46
C ASN A 162 -4.54 24.40 -11.94
N GLY A 163 -4.47 23.37 -11.09
CA GLY A 163 -4.40 23.49 -9.65
C GLY A 163 -5.75 23.55 -8.92
N TRP A 164 -6.86 23.28 -9.60
CA TRP A 164 -8.16 23.12 -8.95
C TRP A 164 -8.22 21.81 -8.20
N ILE A 165 -8.59 21.89 -6.91
CA ILE A 165 -8.81 20.70 -6.08
C ILE A 165 -10.14 20.06 -6.49
N LEU A 166 -10.07 18.80 -6.92
CA LEU A 166 -11.21 17.99 -7.36
C LEU A 166 -11.79 17.15 -6.22
N GLY A 167 -10.95 16.80 -5.25
CA GLY A 167 -11.35 16.04 -4.07
C GLY A 167 -10.24 15.97 -3.04
N TYR A 168 -10.60 15.62 -1.81
CA TYR A 168 -9.66 15.42 -0.73
C TYR A 168 -10.15 14.39 0.31
N THR A 169 -9.19 13.82 1.03
CA THR A 169 -9.41 13.02 2.24
C THR A 169 -8.40 13.39 3.32
N ILE A 170 -8.81 13.28 4.57
CA ILE A 170 -7.95 13.55 5.73
C ILE A 170 -7.80 12.25 6.49
N ASN A 171 -6.56 11.83 6.66
CA ASN A 171 -6.22 10.57 7.30
C ASN A 171 -5.23 10.81 8.46
N PRO A 172 -5.17 9.93 9.46
CA PRO A 172 -4.11 9.95 10.46
C PRO A 172 -2.72 9.91 9.80
N GLY A 173 -1.79 10.77 10.22
CA GLY A 173 -0.47 10.89 9.58
C GLY A 173 0.45 9.65 9.72
N ASN A 174 0.02 8.60 10.42
CA ASN A 174 0.71 7.31 10.49
C ASN A 174 0.16 6.26 9.52
N GLN A 175 -0.92 6.56 8.80
CA GLN A 175 -1.38 5.73 7.68
C GLN A 175 -0.56 6.06 6.43
N HIS A 176 -0.28 5.02 5.64
CA HIS A 176 0.47 5.14 4.39
C HIS A 176 -0.48 5.49 3.24
N ASP A 177 -0.05 6.36 2.33
CA ASP A 177 -0.92 6.93 1.29
C ASP A 177 -1.53 5.86 0.39
N SER A 178 -0.80 4.77 0.09
CA SER A 178 -1.34 3.64 -0.66
C SER A 178 -2.57 2.96 -0.02
N ARG A 179 -2.75 3.12 1.30
CA ARG A 179 -3.91 2.56 2.02
C ARG A 179 -5.11 3.51 1.98
N THR A 180 -4.84 4.81 2.03
CA THR A 180 -5.88 5.84 2.10
C THR A 180 -6.42 6.23 0.73
N PHE A 181 -5.64 5.98 -0.33
CA PHE A 181 -5.96 6.30 -1.71
C PHE A 181 -7.38 5.91 -2.15
N LYS A 182 -7.86 4.73 -1.74
CA LYS A 182 -9.20 4.26 -2.13
C LYS A 182 -10.31 5.22 -1.69
N GLY A 183 -10.18 5.79 -0.49
CA GLY A 183 -11.15 6.74 0.04
C GLY A 183 -11.19 8.06 -0.75
N LEU A 184 -10.05 8.52 -1.26
CA LEU A 184 -9.99 9.67 -2.17
C LEU A 184 -10.53 9.30 -3.54
N TYR A 185 -10.07 8.18 -4.09
CA TYR A 185 -10.42 7.70 -5.41
C TYR A 185 -11.93 7.50 -5.58
N ASP A 186 -12.61 6.91 -4.60
CA ASP A 186 -14.05 6.69 -4.66
C ASP A 186 -14.87 8.00 -4.74
N LYS A 187 -14.30 9.13 -4.30
CA LYS A 187 -14.93 10.45 -4.44
C LYS A 187 -14.73 11.08 -5.82
N ILE A 188 -13.66 10.72 -6.52
CA ILE A 188 -13.24 11.39 -7.76
C ILE A 188 -13.36 10.52 -9.01
N LYS A 189 -13.55 9.20 -8.89
CA LYS A 189 -13.52 8.26 -10.02
C LYS A 189 -14.50 8.61 -11.15
N ASP A 190 -15.64 9.21 -10.83
CA ASP A 190 -16.73 9.48 -11.78
C ASP A 190 -16.63 10.84 -12.48
N ILE A 191 -15.54 11.60 -12.28
CA ILE A 191 -15.37 12.95 -12.85
C ILE A 191 -14.79 12.95 -14.27
N GLY A 192 -14.49 11.77 -14.84
CA GLY A 192 -13.94 11.64 -16.19
C GLY A 192 -12.41 11.72 -16.27
N ILE A 193 -11.72 11.02 -15.38
CA ILE A 193 -10.25 10.95 -15.35
C ILE A 193 -9.75 10.04 -16.47
N GLU A 194 -8.83 10.54 -17.30
CA GLU A 194 -8.16 9.74 -18.33
C GLU A 194 -6.79 9.25 -17.84
N THR A 195 -6.01 10.15 -17.21
CA THR A 195 -4.68 9.87 -16.67
C THR A 195 -4.61 10.30 -15.21
N LEU A 196 -4.20 9.39 -14.33
CA LEU A 196 -3.95 9.67 -12.92
C LEU A 196 -2.46 9.65 -12.64
N VAL A 197 -1.92 10.79 -12.21
CA VAL A 197 -0.53 11.00 -11.84
C VAL A 197 -0.42 10.98 -10.32
N ALA A 198 0.45 10.15 -9.77
CA ALA A 198 0.66 10.11 -8.34
C ALA A 198 2.12 9.79 -7.99
N ASP A 199 2.52 10.08 -6.77
CA ASP A 199 3.90 9.87 -6.31
C ASP A 199 4.30 8.39 -6.17
N ALA A 200 5.54 8.14 -5.74
CA ALA A 200 6.06 6.78 -5.56
C ALA A 200 5.38 6.01 -4.41
N GLY A 201 4.79 6.70 -3.44
CA GLY A 201 4.02 6.12 -2.33
C GLY A 201 2.74 5.43 -2.79
N TYR A 202 2.12 5.91 -3.87
CA TYR A 202 0.93 5.28 -4.48
C TYR A 202 1.26 4.09 -5.38
N LYS A 203 2.54 3.86 -5.68
CA LYS A 203 2.96 2.80 -6.62
C LYS A 203 2.85 1.41 -6.01
N THR A 204 1.64 0.85 -6.07
CA THR A 204 1.35 -0.53 -5.68
C THR A 204 0.65 -1.27 -6.82
N PRO A 205 0.82 -2.61 -6.94
CA PRO A 205 0.07 -3.40 -7.92
C PRO A 205 -1.45 -3.23 -7.80
N ALA A 206 -1.96 -3.13 -6.56
CA ALA A 206 -3.39 -2.95 -6.29
C ALA A 206 -3.93 -1.63 -6.86
N ILE A 207 -3.24 -0.50 -6.63
CA ILE A 207 -3.64 0.80 -7.17
C ILE A 207 -3.51 0.82 -8.69
N ALA A 208 -2.40 0.29 -9.23
CA ALA A 208 -2.20 0.24 -10.67
C ALA A 208 -3.31 -0.57 -11.37
N LYS A 209 -3.66 -1.73 -10.80
CA LYS A 209 -4.74 -2.56 -11.32
C LYS A 209 -6.09 -1.87 -11.23
N LEU A 210 -6.44 -1.30 -10.06
CA LEU A 210 -7.69 -0.55 -9.87
C LEU A 210 -7.88 0.52 -10.95
N LEU A 211 -6.83 1.29 -11.23
CA LEU A 211 -6.88 2.35 -12.24
C LEU A 211 -7.03 1.79 -13.67
N ILE A 212 -6.30 0.71 -13.99
CA ILE A 212 -6.37 0.08 -15.32
C ILE A 212 -7.75 -0.58 -15.55
N ASP A 213 -8.29 -1.26 -14.55
CA ASP A 213 -9.61 -1.92 -14.61
C ASP A 213 -10.73 -0.89 -14.81
N ASP A 214 -10.59 0.31 -14.22
CA ASP A 214 -11.51 1.44 -14.42
C ASP A 214 -11.22 2.23 -15.72
N GLY A 215 -10.30 1.75 -16.57
CA GLY A 215 -10.00 2.34 -17.89
C GLY A 215 -9.09 3.56 -17.86
N MET A 216 -8.46 3.86 -16.72
CA MET A 216 -7.56 4.99 -16.54
C MET A 216 -6.10 4.61 -16.81
N LYS A 217 -5.29 5.59 -17.21
CA LYS A 217 -3.84 5.43 -17.38
C LYS A 217 -3.09 5.86 -16.12
N PRO A 218 -2.51 4.94 -15.33
CA PRO A 218 -1.67 5.32 -14.20
C PRO A 218 -0.31 5.84 -14.66
N LEU A 219 0.06 7.05 -14.24
CA LEU A 219 1.39 7.63 -14.40
C LEU A 219 2.10 7.69 -13.03
N LEU A 220 2.78 6.59 -12.69
CA LEU A 220 3.43 6.41 -11.40
C LEU A 220 4.96 6.34 -11.57
N PRO A 221 5.76 6.98 -10.69
CA PRO A 221 7.22 6.95 -10.76
C PRO A 221 7.81 5.55 -10.85
N TYR A 222 8.54 5.26 -11.93
CA TYR A 222 9.18 3.97 -12.11
C TYR A 222 10.65 3.98 -11.68
N LYS A 223 10.95 3.36 -10.53
CA LYS A 223 12.31 2.95 -10.19
C LYS A 223 12.62 1.60 -10.83
N ARG A 224 13.67 1.56 -11.66
CA ARG A 224 14.19 0.32 -12.24
C ARG A 224 14.61 -0.65 -11.12
N PRO A 225 14.28 -1.95 -11.21
CA PRO A 225 14.79 -2.95 -10.30
C PRO A 225 16.32 -2.88 -10.22
N MET A 226 16.84 -2.71 -9.02
CA MET A 226 18.28 -2.68 -8.79
C MET A 226 18.74 -4.12 -8.55
N THR A 227 19.51 -4.65 -9.50
CA THR A 227 20.26 -5.89 -9.29
C THR A 227 21.68 -5.53 -8.91
N LYS A 228 22.29 -6.35 -8.03
CA LYS A 228 23.71 -6.26 -7.65
C LYS A 228 24.59 -6.02 -8.86
N ASP A 229 25.63 -5.22 -8.68
CA ASP A 229 26.55 -4.92 -9.76
C ASP A 229 27.31 -6.19 -10.20
N GLY A 230 27.54 -6.33 -11.51
CA GLY A 230 28.09 -7.54 -12.12
C GLY A 230 27.13 -8.74 -12.25
N PHE A 231 25.89 -8.63 -11.75
CA PHE A 231 24.86 -9.68 -11.90
C PHE A 231 23.92 -9.41 -13.07
N PHE A 232 23.41 -10.48 -13.68
CA PHE A 232 22.36 -10.42 -14.69
C PHE A 232 21.12 -9.70 -14.17
N LYS A 233 20.70 -8.69 -14.91
CA LYS A 233 19.52 -7.88 -14.64
C LYS A 233 18.26 -8.65 -14.99
N LYS A 234 17.14 -8.25 -14.36
CA LYS A 234 15.85 -8.93 -14.55
C LYS A 234 15.39 -8.98 -16.01
N TYR A 235 15.67 -7.94 -16.81
CA TYR A 235 15.26 -7.87 -18.21
C TYR A 235 16.08 -8.79 -19.14
N GLU A 236 17.19 -9.36 -18.66
CA GLU A 236 17.96 -10.36 -19.39
C GLU A 236 17.34 -11.77 -19.26
N TYR A 237 16.33 -11.93 -18.40
CA TYR A 237 15.52 -13.14 -18.31
C TYR A 237 14.24 -12.91 -19.12
N VAL A 238 14.05 -13.73 -20.16
CA VAL A 238 12.91 -13.63 -21.07
C VAL A 238 11.76 -14.44 -20.50
N TYR A 239 10.56 -13.86 -20.43
CA TYR A 239 9.36 -14.59 -20.04
C TYR A 239 8.72 -15.22 -21.28
N ASP A 240 8.46 -16.51 -21.23
CA ASP A 240 7.70 -17.25 -22.22
C ASP A 240 6.27 -17.45 -21.70
N GLU A 241 5.32 -16.75 -22.30
CA GLU A 241 3.90 -16.78 -21.91
C GLU A 241 3.24 -18.12 -22.25
N TYR A 242 3.68 -18.79 -23.32
CA TYR A 242 3.07 -20.04 -23.77
C TYR A 242 3.41 -21.21 -22.83
N TYR A 243 4.66 -21.26 -22.36
CA TYR A 243 5.14 -22.30 -21.44
C TYR A 243 5.08 -21.89 -19.96
N ASP A 244 4.63 -20.68 -19.64
CA ASP A 244 4.70 -20.05 -18.32
C ASP A 244 6.06 -20.29 -17.63
N CYS A 245 7.14 -19.80 -18.26
CA CYS A 245 8.48 -19.97 -17.73
C CYS A 245 9.38 -18.79 -18.04
N TYR A 246 10.50 -18.70 -17.32
CA TYR A 246 11.56 -17.74 -17.64
C TYR A 246 12.75 -18.45 -18.28
N ILE A 247 13.33 -17.85 -19.30
CA ILE A 247 14.56 -18.33 -19.95
C ILE A 247 15.70 -17.40 -19.50
N CYS A 248 16.76 -17.98 -18.93
CA CYS A 248 17.92 -17.21 -18.48
C CYS A 248 18.89 -16.88 -19.63
N PRO A 249 19.89 -16.00 -19.42
CA PRO A 249 20.89 -15.67 -20.44
C PRO A 249 21.71 -16.85 -20.97
N ASN A 250 21.77 -17.96 -20.22
CA ASN A 250 22.41 -19.22 -20.65
C ASN A 250 21.40 -20.23 -21.23
N ASN A 251 20.25 -19.77 -21.71
CA ASN A 251 19.18 -20.57 -22.31
C ASN A 251 18.62 -21.70 -21.43
N GLN A 252 18.72 -21.56 -20.10
CA GLN A 252 18.12 -22.51 -19.16
C GLN A 252 16.74 -22.05 -18.71
N VAL A 253 15.82 -22.99 -18.56
CA VAL A 253 14.44 -22.74 -18.14
C VAL A 253 14.34 -22.63 -16.62
N LEU A 254 13.64 -21.60 -16.16
CA LEU A 254 13.17 -21.39 -14.80
C LEU A 254 11.68 -21.64 -14.79
N THR A 255 11.27 -22.77 -14.21
CA THR A 255 9.87 -23.18 -14.16
C THR A 255 9.14 -22.52 -13.01
N TYR A 256 7.84 -22.31 -13.15
CA TYR A 256 6.96 -21.93 -12.05
C TYR A 256 7.14 -22.88 -10.85
N ARG A 257 7.17 -22.31 -9.64
CA ARG A 257 7.24 -23.06 -8.38
C ARG A 257 6.03 -22.85 -7.51
N THR A 258 5.68 -21.59 -7.27
CA THR A 258 4.60 -21.20 -6.38
C THR A 258 4.26 -19.74 -6.58
N THR A 259 3.05 -19.37 -6.20
CA THR A 259 2.66 -17.98 -5.99
C THR A 259 2.64 -17.70 -4.50
N ASN A 260 3.35 -16.67 -4.08
CA ASN A 260 3.49 -16.31 -2.67
C ASN A 260 2.31 -15.45 -2.18
N ARG A 261 2.26 -15.21 -0.87
CA ARG A 261 1.16 -14.46 -0.22
C ARG A 261 1.10 -12.97 -0.65
N ASN A 262 2.14 -12.46 -1.31
CA ASN A 262 2.20 -11.09 -1.81
C ASN A 262 1.81 -10.98 -3.31
N GLY A 263 1.30 -12.05 -3.92
CA GLY A 263 0.87 -12.03 -5.33
C GLY A 263 1.99 -12.23 -6.34
N TYR A 264 3.18 -12.70 -5.93
CA TYR A 264 4.27 -12.96 -6.86
C TYR A 264 4.39 -14.45 -7.19
N ARG A 265 4.31 -14.77 -8.48
CA ARG A 265 4.77 -16.04 -9.05
C ARG A 265 6.29 -16.12 -8.93
N GLU A 266 6.78 -17.22 -8.38
CA GLU A 266 8.21 -17.53 -8.26
C GLU A 266 8.60 -18.59 -9.29
N TYR A 267 9.56 -18.24 -10.14
CA TYR A 267 10.17 -19.13 -11.12
C TYR A 267 11.58 -19.48 -10.66
N LYS A 268 11.91 -20.77 -10.59
CA LYS A 268 13.21 -21.22 -10.07
C LYS A 268 13.95 -22.11 -11.05
N SER A 269 15.27 -21.90 -11.13
CA SER A 269 16.16 -22.77 -11.90
C SER A 269 16.39 -24.11 -11.19
N CYS A 270 16.96 -25.07 -11.91
CA CYS A 270 17.46 -26.31 -11.33
C CYS A 270 18.88 -26.11 -10.76
N GLY A 271 19.04 -26.29 -9.45
CA GLY A 271 20.33 -26.10 -8.77
C GLY A 271 21.43 -27.03 -9.29
N ALA A 272 21.09 -28.29 -9.60
CA ALA A 272 22.04 -29.27 -10.14
C ALA A 272 22.62 -28.83 -11.49
N VAL A 273 21.77 -28.31 -12.39
CA VAL A 273 22.20 -27.79 -13.69
C VAL A 273 23.01 -26.48 -13.52
N CYS A 274 22.61 -25.64 -12.57
CA CYS A 274 23.25 -24.36 -12.34
C CYS A 274 24.61 -24.48 -11.64
N GLY A 275 24.88 -25.53 -10.87
CA GLY A 275 26.15 -25.75 -10.19
C GLY A 275 27.35 -25.84 -11.13
N GLU A 276 27.13 -26.33 -12.35
CA GLU A 276 28.15 -26.45 -13.41
C GLU A 276 28.12 -25.26 -14.39
N CYS A 277 27.27 -24.26 -14.16
CA CYS A 277 27.06 -23.15 -15.08
C CYS A 277 28.24 -22.18 -15.06
N PRO A 278 28.83 -21.82 -16.23
CA PRO A 278 29.95 -20.88 -16.30
C PRO A 278 29.57 -19.47 -15.82
N TYR A 279 28.28 -19.12 -15.87
CA TYR A 279 27.77 -17.82 -15.45
C TYR A 279 27.21 -17.80 -14.01
N LEU A 280 27.46 -18.83 -13.20
CA LEU A 280 26.90 -18.94 -11.86
C LEU A 280 27.20 -17.71 -11.00
N SER A 281 28.45 -17.22 -11.02
CA SER A 281 28.91 -16.04 -10.28
C SER A 281 28.23 -14.73 -10.68
N GLN A 282 27.70 -14.64 -11.91
CA GLN A 282 26.94 -13.49 -12.41
C GLN A 282 25.42 -13.70 -12.25
N CYS A 283 24.98 -14.90 -11.86
CA CYS A 283 23.56 -15.27 -11.83
C CYS A 283 22.99 -15.25 -10.40
N THR A 284 23.61 -15.96 -9.46
CA THR A 284 23.08 -16.17 -8.10
C THR A 284 24.20 -16.51 -7.09
N GLU A 285 24.03 -16.06 -5.85
CA GLU A 285 24.89 -16.44 -4.70
C GLU A 285 24.20 -17.45 -3.78
N SER A 286 23.10 -18.05 -4.25
CA SER A 286 22.39 -19.08 -3.51
C SER A 286 23.30 -20.27 -3.22
N ARG A 287 23.27 -20.77 -1.99
CA ARG A 287 24.02 -21.97 -1.56
C ARG A 287 23.65 -23.20 -2.37
N ASP A 288 22.37 -23.30 -2.77
CA ASP A 288 21.84 -24.40 -3.57
C ASP A 288 21.98 -24.14 -5.08
N HIS A 289 22.67 -23.07 -5.48
CA HIS A 289 22.85 -22.63 -6.87
C HIS A 289 21.53 -22.36 -7.61
N VAL A 290 20.45 -22.08 -6.88
CA VAL A 290 19.13 -21.77 -7.46
C VAL A 290 19.00 -20.26 -7.71
N LYS A 291 18.57 -19.91 -8.93
CA LYS A 291 18.11 -18.57 -9.28
C LYS A 291 16.60 -18.50 -9.15
N THR A 292 16.10 -17.45 -8.50
CA THR A 292 14.67 -17.13 -8.45
C THR A 292 14.39 -15.85 -9.23
N VAL A 293 13.39 -15.89 -10.11
CA VAL A 293 12.82 -14.71 -10.79
C VAL A 293 11.36 -14.62 -10.37
N THR A 294 10.89 -13.40 -10.09
CA THR A 294 9.51 -13.17 -9.65
C THR A 294 8.73 -12.29 -10.62
N ARG A 295 7.45 -12.60 -10.81
CA ARG A 295 6.48 -11.81 -11.59
C ARG A 295 5.21 -11.66 -10.77
N HIS A 296 4.63 -10.46 -10.71
CA HIS A 296 3.33 -10.29 -10.08
C HIS A 296 2.26 -10.94 -10.97
N ILE A 297 1.24 -11.56 -10.36
CA ILE A 297 0.06 -12.08 -11.06
C ILE A 297 -0.68 -10.98 -11.82
#